data_AF-A0A7C9EW74-F1
#
_entry.id   AF-A0A7C9EW74-F1
#
_cell.length_a   1.000
_cell.length_b   1.000
_cell.length_c   1.000
_cell.angle_alpha   90.00
_cell.angle_beta   90.00
_cell.angle_gamma   90.00
#
_symmetry.space_group_name_H-M   'P 1'
#
loop_
_entity.id
_entity.type
_entity.pdbx_description
1 polymer ?
#
loop_
_entity_poly.entity_id
_entity_poly.type
_entity_poly.pdbx_seq_one_letter_code
_entity_poly.pdbx_strand_id
1 'polypeptide(L)'
;FNRIADLFIAKATMKLVILLWGDKSELSREVLDKVSVFHYQEIIEMGKHSRELLIDSYDARKLYDYEPIRSGDVATLIYTSGTTGNPKAVMITHHNLLHQIKSLWDIIPVKAGDRFLSMLPPWHAYERVLEYFTFAYGAGQVYTDVKSLKVSTWHIEHLFSF
;
A
#
# COMPACT_ATOMS: atom_id res chain seq x y z
N PHE A 1 -4.30 -11.50 16.74
CA PHE A 1 -4.76 -10.11 16.99
C PHE A 1 -4.88 -9.82 18.49
N ASN A 2 -5.72 -10.56 19.23
CA ASN A 2 -6.01 -10.31 20.65
C ASN A 2 -4.76 -10.08 21.53
N ARG A 3 -3.71 -10.90 21.38
CA ARG A 3 -2.45 -10.77 22.15
C ARG A 3 -1.61 -9.50 21.86
N ILE A 4 -1.81 -8.89 20.70
CA ILE A 4 -1.09 -7.67 20.25
C ILE A 4 -1.95 -6.42 20.46
N ALA A 5 -3.27 -6.56 20.36
CA ALA A 5 -4.23 -5.47 20.46
C ALA A 5 -4.12 -4.72 21.80
N ASP A 6 -4.01 -5.42 22.92
CA ASP A 6 -3.97 -4.80 24.25
C ASP A 6 -2.76 -3.86 24.43
N LEU A 7 -1.58 -4.29 23.97
CA LEU A 7 -0.35 -3.50 24.00
C LEU A 7 -0.41 -2.28 23.06
N PHE A 8 -1.07 -2.42 21.91
CA PHE A 8 -1.24 -1.33 20.95
C PHE A 8 -2.28 -0.32 21.42
N ILE A 9 -3.43 -0.76 21.94
CA ILE A 9 -4.50 0.11 22.46
C ILE A 9 -3.98 0.93 23.66
N ALA A 10 -3.15 0.34 24.52
CA ALA A 10 -2.57 1.04 25.66
C ALA A 10 -1.56 2.14 25.26
N LYS A 11 -0.96 2.08 24.06
CA LYS A 11 0.09 3.00 23.61
C LYS A 11 -0.30 3.88 22.42
N ALA A 12 -1.39 3.58 21.73
CA ALA A 12 -1.85 4.30 20.55
C ALA A 12 -3.38 4.41 20.54
N THR A 13 -3.89 5.60 20.19
CA THR A 13 -5.33 5.84 20.03
C THR A 13 -5.83 5.20 18.73
N MET A 14 -6.24 3.94 18.82
CA MET A 14 -6.77 3.20 17.67
C MET A 14 -8.21 3.62 17.40
N LYS A 15 -8.46 4.20 16.20
CA LYS A 15 -9.79 4.70 15.82
C LYS A 15 -10.64 3.67 15.06
N LEU A 16 -10.00 2.74 14.36
CA LEU A 16 -10.62 1.84 13.40
C LEU A 16 -9.86 0.52 13.31
N VAL A 17 -10.58 -0.61 13.20
CA VAL A 17 -10.03 -1.92 12.84
C VAL A 17 -10.74 -2.42 11.59
N ILE A 18 -9.95 -2.88 10.61
CA ILE A 18 -10.46 -3.53 9.40
C ILE A 18 -10.03 -4.99 9.40
N LEU A 19 -11.00 -5.89 9.47
CA LEU A 19 -10.80 -7.33 9.37
C LEU A 19 -10.70 -7.74 7.91
N LEU A 20 -9.51 -8.14 7.49
CA LEU A 20 -9.26 -8.68 6.15
C LEU A 20 -9.80 -10.11 6.02
N TRP A 21 -9.85 -10.87 7.11
CA TRP A 21 -10.40 -12.22 7.21
C TRP A 21 -10.83 -12.51 8.66
N GLY A 22 -11.67 -13.53 8.87
CA GLY A 22 -12.19 -13.93 10.18
C GLY A 22 -13.54 -13.28 10.53
N ASP A 23 -14.10 -13.67 11.68
CA ASP A 23 -15.41 -13.23 12.17
C ASP A 23 -15.25 -12.21 13.32
N LYS A 24 -16.13 -11.20 13.39
CA LYS A 24 -16.16 -10.20 14.48
C LYS A 24 -16.35 -10.86 15.85
N SER A 25 -17.01 -12.02 15.92
CA SER A 25 -17.25 -12.78 17.15
C SER A 25 -15.99 -13.35 17.81
N GLU A 26 -14.87 -13.47 17.08
CA GLU A 26 -13.58 -13.94 17.61
C GLU A 26 -12.77 -12.82 18.31
N LEU A 27 -13.24 -11.57 18.20
CA LEU A 27 -12.65 -10.43 18.88
C LEU A 27 -13.19 -10.30 20.30
N SER A 28 -12.34 -9.87 21.23
CA SER A 28 -12.78 -9.60 22.60
C SER A 28 -13.80 -8.46 22.62
N ARG A 29 -14.86 -8.61 23.44
CA ARG A 29 -15.90 -7.59 23.60
C ARG A 29 -15.35 -6.23 24.02
N GLU A 30 -14.29 -6.22 24.83
CA GLU A 30 -13.58 -5.00 25.23
C GLU A 30 -13.02 -4.17 24.05
N VAL A 31 -12.68 -4.83 22.93
CA VAL A 31 -12.20 -4.15 21.71
C VAL A 31 -13.38 -3.64 20.89
N LEU A 32 -14.46 -4.43 20.78
CA LEU A 32 -15.67 -4.07 20.04
C LEU A 32 -16.36 -2.83 20.62
N ASP A 33 -16.27 -2.62 21.94
CA ASP A 33 -16.89 -1.47 22.61
C ASP A 33 -16.08 -0.16 22.48
N LYS A 34 -14.77 -0.25 22.20
CA LYS A 34 -13.85 0.90 22.18
C LYS A 34 -13.50 1.37 20.77
N VAL A 35 -13.61 0.50 19.77
CA VAL A 35 -13.09 0.76 18.42
C VAL A 35 -14.08 0.26 17.38
N SER A 36 -14.33 1.07 16.35
CA SER A 36 -15.16 0.64 15.23
C SER A 36 -14.48 -0.48 14.45
N VAL A 37 -15.15 -1.62 14.29
CA VAL A 37 -14.64 -2.79 13.57
C VAL A 37 -15.46 -3.06 12.33
N PHE A 38 -14.79 -3.11 11.17
CA PHE A 38 -15.41 -3.38 9.88
C PHE A 38 -14.76 -4.59 9.23
N HIS A 39 -15.52 -5.37 8.46
CA HIS A 39 -14.95 -6.28 7.48
C HIS A 39 -14.46 -5.49 6.27
N TYR A 40 -13.40 -5.99 5.64
CA TYR A 40 -12.88 -5.40 4.41
C TYR A 40 -13.97 -5.23 3.34
N GLN A 41 -14.86 -6.22 3.21
CA GLN A 41 -15.97 -6.17 2.26
C GLN A 41 -16.95 -5.01 2.56
N GLU A 42 -17.27 -4.76 3.83
CA GLU A 42 -18.13 -3.63 4.24
C GLU A 42 -17.49 -2.29 3.84
N ILE A 43 -16.18 -2.13 4.05
CA ILE A 43 -15.44 -0.93 3.62
C ILE A 43 -15.50 -0.73 2.11
N ILE A 44 -15.32 -1.81 1.33
CA ILE A 44 -15.37 -1.76 -0.13
C ILE A 44 -16.78 -1.38 -0.62
N GLU A 45 -17.83 -1.92 -0.02
CA GLU A 45 -19.22 -1.61 -0.36
C GLU A 45 -19.58 -0.16 -0.01
N MET A 46 -19.19 0.31 1.18
CA MET A 46 -19.32 1.72 1.55
C MET A 46 -18.59 2.63 0.57
N GLY A 47 -17.39 2.25 0.14
CA GLY A 47 -16.61 3.00 -0.84
C GLY A 47 -17.28 3.06 -2.21
N LYS A 48 -17.90 1.96 -2.67
CA LYS A 48 -18.68 1.93 -3.91
C LYS A 48 -19.91 2.83 -3.82
N HIS A 49 -20.69 2.69 -2.75
CA HIS A 49 -21.89 3.49 -2.53
C HIS A 49 -21.57 4.99 -2.42
N SER A 50 -20.51 5.33 -1.66
CA SER A 50 -20.01 6.70 -1.60
C SER A 50 -19.61 7.21 -2.99
N ARG A 51 -18.87 6.42 -3.77
CA ARG A 51 -18.49 6.80 -5.14
C ARG A 51 -19.70 7.00 -6.06
N GLU A 52 -20.72 6.16 -5.98
CA GLU A 52 -21.96 6.31 -6.75
C GLU A 52 -22.69 7.61 -6.41
N LEU A 53 -22.84 7.92 -5.12
CA LEU A 53 -23.41 9.21 -4.65
C LEU A 53 -22.57 10.43 -5.10
N LEU A 54 -21.27 10.22 -5.29
CA LEU A 54 -20.32 11.24 -5.71
C LEU A 54 -20.22 11.42 -7.23
N ILE A 55 -20.76 10.50 -8.04
CA ILE A 55 -20.81 10.67 -9.50
C ILE A 55 -21.83 11.77 -9.88
N ASP A 56 -22.92 11.88 -9.12
CA ASP A 56 -23.98 12.88 -9.37
C ASP A 56 -23.69 14.23 -8.73
N SER A 57 -22.82 14.29 -7.71
CA SER A 57 -22.34 15.53 -7.13
C SER A 57 -21.00 15.90 -7.75
N TYR A 58 -20.99 16.86 -8.68
CA TYR A 58 -19.79 17.44 -9.34
C TYR A 58 -18.72 18.02 -8.37
N ASP A 59 -18.84 17.81 -7.06
CA ASP A 59 -17.96 18.33 -6.04
C ASP A 59 -17.80 17.39 -4.84
N ALA A 60 -17.32 16.17 -5.09
CA ALA A 60 -16.95 15.20 -4.05
C ALA A 60 -15.94 15.72 -3.00
N ARG A 61 -15.25 16.82 -3.30
CA ARG A 61 -14.28 17.47 -2.41
C ARG A 61 -14.93 18.39 -1.38
N LYS A 62 -16.22 18.72 -1.49
CA LYS A 62 -16.93 19.60 -0.54
C LYS A 62 -17.55 18.88 0.66
N LEU A 63 -17.81 17.57 0.55
CA LEU A 63 -18.55 16.83 1.58
C LEU A 63 -17.68 16.26 2.70
N TYR A 64 -16.36 16.22 2.51
CA TYR A 64 -15.43 15.68 3.48
C TYR A 64 -14.29 16.66 3.70
N ASP A 65 -14.14 17.10 4.94
CA ASP A 65 -13.02 17.90 5.39
C ASP A 65 -11.84 16.94 5.63
N TYR A 66 -10.99 16.77 4.62
CA TYR A 66 -9.77 15.99 4.74
C TYR A 66 -8.66 16.91 5.25
N GLU A 67 -7.93 16.45 6.26
CA GLU A 67 -6.67 17.10 6.63
C GLU A 67 -5.74 17.08 5.41
N PRO A 68 -5.28 18.25 4.93
CA PRO A 68 -4.47 18.32 3.73
C PRO A 68 -3.10 17.69 3.99
N ILE A 69 -2.80 16.61 3.27
CA ILE A 69 -1.48 15.98 3.29
C ILE A 69 -0.47 16.92 2.65
N ARG A 70 0.56 17.31 3.41
CA ARG A 70 1.64 18.18 2.94
C ARG A 70 2.79 17.34 2.41
N SER A 71 3.57 17.89 1.48
CA SER A 71 4.70 17.19 0.89
C SER A 71 5.78 16.80 1.92
N GLY A 72 5.91 17.56 3.01
CA GLY A 72 6.85 17.29 4.09
C GLY A 72 6.37 16.24 5.11
N ASP A 73 5.11 15.80 5.02
CA ASP A 73 4.58 14.81 5.95
C ASP A 73 5.23 13.44 5.70
N VAL A 74 5.43 12.68 6.78
CA VAL A 74 6.00 11.33 6.70
C VAL A 74 5.00 10.41 6.03
N ALA A 75 5.37 9.86 4.89
CA ALA A 75 4.57 8.91 4.13
C ALA A 75 4.79 7.47 4.63
N THR A 76 6.03 7.10 4.97
CA THR A 76 6.33 5.74 5.41
C THR A 76 7.59 5.65 6.28
N LEU A 77 7.64 4.61 7.10
CA LEU A 77 8.82 4.22 7.88
C LEU A 77 9.40 2.95 7.27
N ILE A 78 10.69 2.97 6.94
CA ILE A 78 11.40 1.79 6.44
C ILE A 78 12.40 1.35 7.50
N TYR A 79 12.20 0.14 8.02
CA TYR A 79 13.09 -0.44 9.02
C TYR A 79 14.27 -1.13 8.34
N THR A 80 15.46 -0.87 8.85
CA THR A 80 16.69 -1.56 8.44
C THR A 80 17.30 -2.23 9.65
N SER A 81 17.98 -3.37 9.45
CA SER A 81 18.49 -4.21 10.55
C SER A 81 19.44 -3.48 11.49
N GLY A 82 20.12 -2.42 11.02
CA GLY A 82 21.05 -1.62 11.80
C GLY A 82 22.31 -2.41 12.19
N THR A 83 23.47 -1.77 12.16
CA THR A 83 24.74 -2.43 12.55
C THR A 83 24.81 -2.78 14.03
N THR A 84 23.97 -2.16 14.86
CA THR A 84 23.93 -2.30 16.32
C THR A 84 22.88 -3.30 16.82
N GLY A 85 22.30 -4.12 15.94
CA GLY A 85 21.31 -5.17 16.27
C GLY A 85 19.88 -4.68 16.54
N ASN A 86 19.68 -3.39 16.81
CA ASN A 86 18.36 -2.77 16.94
C ASN A 86 17.91 -2.18 15.59
N PRO A 87 16.74 -2.59 15.05
CA PRO A 87 16.22 -2.02 13.82
C PRO A 87 15.98 -0.52 13.93
N LYS A 88 16.48 0.25 12.96
CA LYS A 88 16.25 1.70 12.89
C LYS A 88 15.23 2.01 11.80
N ALA A 89 14.20 2.78 12.17
CA ALA A 89 13.21 3.30 11.24
C ALA A 89 13.77 4.54 10.52
N VAL A 90 13.73 4.53 9.20
CA VAL A 90 14.01 5.69 8.36
C VAL A 90 12.68 6.35 8.00
N MET A 91 12.53 7.63 8.35
CA MET A 91 11.37 8.44 7.97
C MET A 91 11.50 8.88 6.51
N ILE A 92 10.52 8.52 5.70
CA ILE A 92 10.45 8.90 4.29
C ILE A 92 9.21 9.77 4.10
N THR A 93 9.39 10.99 3.59
CA THR A 93 8.29 11.94 3.34
C THR A 93 7.65 11.72 1.96
N HIS A 94 6.46 12.28 1.74
CA HIS A 94 5.83 12.31 0.43
C HIS A 94 6.74 12.97 -0.63
N HIS A 95 7.43 14.05 -0.27
CA HIS A 95 8.38 14.74 -1.13
C HIS A 95 9.53 13.83 -1.57
N ASN A 96 10.10 13.05 -0.64
CA ASN A 96 11.21 12.13 -0.97
C ASN A 96 10.78 11.07 -1.99
N LEU A 97 9.59 10.48 -1.82
CA LEU A 97 9.07 9.47 -2.76
C LEU A 97 8.80 10.07 -4.14
N LEU A 98 8.11 11.21 -4.18
CA LEU A 98 7.77 11.89 -5.44
C LEU A 98 9.02 12.36 -6.20
N HIS A 99 10.06 12.81 -5.49
CA HIS A 99 11.34 13.14 -6.10
C HIS A 99 11.93 11.94 -6.84
N GLN A 100 11.94 10.75 -6.21
CA GLN A 100 12.48 9.54 -6.82
C GLN A 100 11.66 9.07 -8.03
N ILE A 101 10.33 9.08 -7.90
CA ILE A 101 9.42 8.71 -9.00
C ILE A 101 9.66 9.61 -10.22
N LYS A 102 9.77 10.93 -10.01
CA LYS A 102 10.05 11.88 -11.10
C LYS A 102 11.43 11.67 -11.72
N SER A 103 12.44 11.37 -10.91
CA SER A 103 13.81 11.16 -11.38
C SER A 103 13.96 9.88 -12.24
N LEU A 104 13.13 8.87 -11.99
CA LEU A 104 13.15 7.62 -12.77
C LEU A 104 12.64 7.79 -14.20
N TRP A 105 11.78 8.78 -14.45
CA TRP A 105 11.24 9.05 -15.78
C TRP A 105 12.33 9.33 -16.82
N ASP A 106 13.36 10.07 -16.42
CA ASP A 106 14.47 10.44 -17.32
C ASP A 106 15.34 9.24 -17.70
N ILE A 107 15.17 8.11 -17.01
CA ILE A 107 16.00 6.91 -17.14
C ILE A 107 15.20 5.76 -17.79
N ILE A 108 13.92 5.61 -17.44
CA ILE A 108 13.08 4.48 -17.85
C ILE A 108 11.87 5.00 -18.64
N PRO A 109 11.80 4.78 -19.97
CA PRO A 109 10.70 5.27 -20.81
C PRO A 109 9.47 4.35 -20.71
N VAL A 110 8.77 4.35 -19.57
CA VAL A 110 7.55 3.56 -19.35
C VAL A 110 6.36 4.18 -20.07
N LYS A 111 5.54 3.33 -20.70
CA LYS A 111 4.27 3.70 -21.33
C LYS A 111 3.11 2.96 -20.68
N ALA A 112 1.93 3.55 -20.78
CA ALA A 112 0.70 2.90 -20.35
C ALA A 112 0.52 1.57 -21.09
N GLY A 113 0.25 0.50 -20.33
CA GLY A 113 0.14 -0.86 -20.85
C GLY A 113 1.42 -1.70 -20.75
N ASP A 114 2.58 -1.09 -20.46
CA ASP A 114 3.80 -1.83 -20.17
C ASP A 114 3.64 -2.69 -18.91
N ARG A 115 4.48 -3.72 -18.76
CA ARG A 115 4.46 -4.61 -17.59
C ARG A 115 5.85 -4.67 -16.95
N PHE A 116 5.90 -4.36 -15.66
CA PHE A 116 7.12 -4.44 -14.85
C PHE A 116 7.11 -5.71 -13.99
N LEU A 117 8.18 -6.50 -14.08
CA LEU A 117 8.36 -7.69 -13.27
C LEU A 117 9.07 -7.31 -11.96
N SER A 118 8.33 -7.40 -10.85
CA SER A 118 8.84 -7.20 -9.50
C SER A 118 9.67 -8.39 -9.06
N MET A 119 10.96 -8.18 -8.82
CA MET A 119 11.90 -9.20 -8.33
C MET A 119 12.34 -8.97 -6.88
N LEU A 120 12.13 -7.76 -6.36
CA LEU A 120 12.44 -7.42 -4.98
C LEU A 120 11.16 -7.39 -4.15
N PRO A 121 11.25 -7.60 -2.83
CA PRO A 121 10.06 -7.52 -2.01
C PRO A 121 9.53 -6.08 -1.85
N PRO A 122 8.20 -5.84 -1.82
CA PRO A 122 7.59 -4.50 -1.74
C PRO A 122 7.89 -3.70 -0.44
N TRP A 123 8.47 -4.36 0.56
CA TRP A 123 8.93 -3.69 1.79
C TRP A 123 10.30 -3.03 1.64
N HIS A 124 11.05 -3.32 0.58
CA HIS A 124 12.30 -2.62 0.28
C HIS A 124 12.00 -1.26 -0.37
N ALA A 125 12.70 -0.22 0.09
CA ALA A 125 12.52 1.15 -0.39
C ALA A 125 12.63 1.28 -1.91
N TYR A 126 13.59 0.57 -2.51
CA TYR A 126 13.87 0.65 -3.95
C TYR A 126 12.73 0.06 -4.78
N GLU A 127 12.26 -1.14 -4.44
CA GLU A 127 11.13 -1.77 -5.15
C GLU A 127 9.87 -0.92 -5.03
N ARG A 128 9.61 -0.39 -3.83
CA ARG A 128 8.43 0.44 -3.59
C ARG A 128 8.41 1.69 -4.46
N VAL A 129 9.57 2.30 -4.70
CA VAL A 129 9.67 3.45 -5.61
C VAL A 129 9.37 3.03 -7.05
N LEU A 130 9.89 1.89 -7.51
CA LEU A 130 9.63 1.36 -8.85
C LEU A 130 8.14 1.01 -9.04
N GLU A 131 7.52 0.41 -8.03
CA GLU A 131 6.09 0.09 -8.03
C GLU A 131 5.22 1.36 -8.15
N TYR A 132 5.53 2.40 -7.36
CA TYR A 132 4.83 3.67 -7.46
C TYR A 132 5.07 4.38 -8.81
N PHE A 133 6.27 4.26 -9.36
CA PHE A 133 6.59 4.74 -10.69
C PHE A 133 5.73 4.02 -11.74
N THR A 134 5.73 2.68 -11.76
CA THR A 134 4.90 1.86 -12.67
C THR A 134 3.42 2.28 -12.61
N PHE A 135 2.87 2.44 -11.40
CA PHE A 135 1.47 2.85 -11.23
C PHE A 135 1.20 4.29 -11.66
N ALA A 136 2.12 5.22 -11.43
CA ALA A 136 1.97 6.62 -11.83
C ALA A 136 1.85 6.79 -13.36
N TYR A 137 2.42 5.85 -14.14
CA TYR A 137 2.41 5.89 -15.60
C TYR A 137 1.44 4.88 -16.25
N GLY A 138 0.59 4.22 -15.46
CA GLY A 138 -0.43 3.29 -15.98
C GLY A 138 0.15 1.99 -16.54
N ALA A 139 1.34 1.60 -16.09
CA ALA A 139 1.89 0.28 -16.35
C ALA A 139 1.39 -0.73 -15.31
N GLY A 140 1.42 -2.02 -15.68
CA GLY A 140 1.08 -3.13 -14.80
C GLY A 140 2.28 -3.64 -14.02
N GLN A 141 2.05 -4.08 -12.79
CA GLN A 141 3.06 -4.74 -11.94
C GLN A 141 2.79 -6.25 -11.89
N VAL A 142 3.83 -7.06 -12.10
CA VAL A 142 3.78 -8.52 -12.01
C VAL A 142 4.71 -8.97 -10.89
N TYR A 143 4.19 -9.65 -9.87
CA TYR A 143 5.00 -10.19 -8.78
C TYR A 143 5.38 -11.64 -9.07
N THR A 144 6.64 -11.97 -8.80
CA THR A 144 7.15 -13.34 -8.87
C THR A 144 8.01 -13.61 -7.63
N ASP A 145 8.19 -14.89 -7.31
CA ASP A 145 9.15 -15.35 -6.32
C ASP A 145 10.33 -16.03 -7.01
N VAL A 146 11.47 -16.11 -6.34
CA VAL A 146 12.71 -16.67 -6.92
C VAL A 146 12.51 -18.11 -7.41
N LYS A 147 11.58 -18.88 -6.82
CA LYS A 147 11.29 -20.26 -7.23
C LYS A 147 10.42 -20.31 -8.49
N SER A 148 9.48 -19.37 -8.65
CA SER A 148 8.62 -19.26 -9.84
C SER A 148 9.28 -18.56 -11.04
N LEU A 149 10.42 -17.89 -10.83
CA LEU A 149 11.16 -17.19 -11.88
C LEU A 149 11.67 -18.14 -12.99
N LYS A 150 12.15 -19.33 -12.63
CA LYS A 150 12.61 -20.33 -13.62
C LYS A 150 11.48 -20.86 -14.51
N VAL A 151 10.24 -20.87 -14.03
CA VAL A 151 9.09 -21.39 -14.78
C VAL A 151 8.53 -20.31 -15.70
N SER A 152 8.59 -19.04 -15.28
CA SER A 152 8.09 -17.90 -16.05
C SER A 152 9.01 -17.52 -17.22
N THR A 153 10.33 -17.69 -17.12
CA THR A 153 11.26 -17.43 -18.23
C THR A 153 10.99 -18.34 -19.44
N TRP A 154 10.60 -19.61 -19.24
CA TRP A 154 10.22 -20.51 -20.35
C TRP A 154 8.99 -20.04 -21.13
N HIS A 155 8.02 -19.40 -20.46
CA HIS A 155 6.84 -18.83 -21.13
C HIS A 155 7.16 -17.51 -21.84
N ILE A 156 8.12 -16.75 -21.33
CA ILE A 156 8.55 -15.48 -21.93
C ILE A 156 9.39 -15.71 -23.19
N GLU A 157 10.28 -16.72 -23.22
CA GLU A 157 11.05 -17.09 -24.42
C GLU A 157 10.17 -17.52 -25.60
N HIS A 158 9.02 -18.15 -25.33
CA HIS A 158 8.02 -18.47 -26.37
C HIS A 158 7.16 -17.28 -26.82
N LEU A 159 7.12 -16.18 -26.06
CA LEU A 159 6.41 -14.94 -26.45
C LEU A 159 7.30 -13.96 -27.24
N PHE A 160 8.63 -14.14 -27.21
CA PHE A 160 9.59 -13.32 -27.96
C PHE A 160 10.23 -14.06 -29.15
N SER A 161 9.81 -15.28 -29.47
CA SER A 161 10.19 -15.95 -30.71
C SER A 161 9.23 -15.55 -31.85
N PHE A 162 9.56 -14.45 -32.52
CA PHE A 162 9.18 -14.18 -33.91
C PHE A 162 10.44 -14.19 -34.77
#